data_AF-A0A1F4HJN1-F1
#
_entry.id   AF-A0A1F4HJN1-F1
#
_cell.length_a   1.000
_cell.length_b   1.000
_cell.length_c   1.000
_cell.angle_alpha   90.00
_cell.angle_beta   90.00
_cell.angle_gamma   90.00
#
_symmetry.space_group_name_H-M   'P 1'
#
loop_
_entity.id
_entity.type
_entity.pdbx_description
1 polymer ?
#
loop_
_entity_poly.entity_id
_entity_poly.type
_entity_poly.pdbx_seq_one_letter_code
_entity_poly.pdbx_strand_id
1 'polypeptide(L)'
;MDKTEIRALLNELWPSLPGRKGMAAKICELSAPPDVTKDELLAGAKKIDFEHKASTPSDDDEYWLAQSPFDQKWYTFASLFCAGWPIDPVYIDNNRPERFDAD
;
A
#
# COMPACT_ATOMS: atom_id res chain seq x y z
N MET A 1 -2.79 -7.51 17.67
CA MET A 1 -1.61 -7.60 16.80
C MET A 1 -0.96 -6.23 16.73
N ASP A 2 0.34 -6.16 17.05
CA ASP A 2 1.11 -4.93 16.89
C ASP A 2 1.81 -4.87 15.52
N LYS A 3 2.41 -3.72 15.19
CA LYS A 3 3.06 -3.49 13.88
C LYS A 3 4.25 -4.42 13.63
N THR A 4 4.99 -4.79 14.68
CA THR A 4 6.15 -5.69 14.56
C THR A 4 5.68 -7.10 14.22
N GLU A 5 4.62 -7.57 14.86
CA GLU A 5 3.99 -8.86 14.58
C GLU A 5 3.40 -8.90 13.17
N ILE A 6 2.69 -7.84 12.74
CA ILE A 6 2.18 -7.71 11.36
C ILE A 6 3.34 -7.82 10.35
N ARG A 7 4.45 -7.08 10.57
CA ARG A 7 5.61 -7.13 9.68
C ARG A 7 6.20 -8.54 9.59
N ALA A 8 6.34 -9.23 10.72
CA ALA A 8 6.87 -10.59 10.76
C ALA A 8 5.99 -11.55 9.93
N LEU A 9 4.67 -11.51 10.11
CA LEU A 9 3.73 -12.35 9.36
C LEU A 9 3.75 -12.05 7.85
N LEU A 10 3.89 -10.78 7.47
CA LEU A 10 3.98 -10.40 6.06
C LEU A 10 5.31 -10.79 5.42
N ASN A 11 6.41 -10.81 6.18
CA ASN A 11 7.68 -11.37 5.73
C ASN A 11 7.62 -12.90 5.55
N GLU A 12 6.82 -13.62 6.35
CA GLU A 12 6.54 -15.05 6.11
C GLU A 12 5.77 -15.25 4.80
N LEU A 13 4.77 -14.39 4.54
CA LEU A 13 3.96 -14.45 3.33
C LEU A 13 4.76 -14.10 2.07
N TRP A 14 5.62 -13.11 2.19
CA TRP A 14 6.46 -12.58 1.13
C TRP A 14 7.91 -12.48 1.63
N PRO A 15 8.74 -13.51 1.38
CA PRO A 15 10.13 -13.58 1.87
C PRO A 15 11.01 -12.39 1.44
N SER A 16 10.56 -11.65 0.43
CA SER A 16 11.03 -10.31 0.13
C SER A 16 9.83 -9.40 -0.14
N LEU A 17 9.92 -8.15 0.31
CA LEU A 17 8.92 -7.10 0.11
C LEU A 17 9.35 -6.03 -0.91
N PRO A 18 9.84 -6.38 -2.13
CA PRO A 18 10.14 -5.36 -3.12
C PRO A 18 8.83 -4.78 -3.70
N GLY A 19 8.87 -3.49 -4.02
CA GLY A 19 7.79 -2.79 -4.71
C GLY A 19 6.43 -2.90 -4.05
N ARG A 20 5.42 -3.32 -4.82
CA ARG A 20 4.02 -3.40 -4.39
C ARG A 20 3.80 -4.18 -3.09
N LYS A 21 4.65 -5.18 -2.80
CA LYS A 21 4.57 -5.95 -1.55
C LYS A 21 4.98 -5.12 -0.33
N GLY A 22 6.00 -4.27 -0.47
CA GLY A 22 6.41 -3.31 0.57
C GLY A 22 5.33 -2.28 0.85
N MET A 23 4.71 -1.74 -0.21
CA MET A 23 3.56 -0.84 -0.10
C MET A 23 2.37 -1.52 0.57
N ALA A 24 2.00 -2.74 0.15
CA ALA A 24 0.92 -3.52 0.77
C ALA A 24 1.18 -3.78 2.26
N ALA A 25 2.43 -4.10 2.62
CA ALA A 25 2.80 -4.29 4.01
C ALA A 25 2.62 -3.01 4.83
N LYS A 26 3.00 -1.86 4.28
CA LYS A 26 2.77 -0.57 4.92
C LYS A 26 1.29 -0.28 5.13
N ILE A 27 0.43 -0.58 4.15
CA ILE A 27 -1.03 -0.45 4.29
C ILE A 27 -1.52 -1.31 5.47
N CYS A 28 -1.10 -2.57 5.55
CA CYS A 28 -1.48 -3.47 6.64
C CYS A 28 -1.04 -2.93 8.01
N GLU A 29 0.20 -2.45 8.14
CA GLU A 29 0.73 -1.87 9.38
C GLU A 29 -0.03 -0.62 9.86
N LEU A 30 -0.64 0.13 8.94
CA LEU A 30 -1.35 1.37 9.23
C LEU A 30 -2.85 1.18 9.45
N SER A 31 -3.46 0.16 8.83
CA SER A 31 -4.93 0.00 8.79
C SER A 31 -5.46 -1.24 9.49
N ALA A 32 -4.64 -2.27 9.73
CA ALA A 32 -5.13 -3.49 10.35
C ALA A 32 -5.58 -3.21 11.81
N PRO A 33 -6.79 -3.66 12.21
CA PRO A 33 -7.27 -3.43 13.55
C PRO A 33 -6.50 -4.30 14.57
N PRO A 34 -6.44 -3.90 15.84
CA PRO A 34 -5.64 -4.58 16.85
C PRO A 34 -6.08 -6.02 17.13
N ASP A 35 -7.31 -6.40 16.79
CA ASP A 35 -7.90 -7.73 16.97
C ASP A 35 -7.87 -8.60 15.70
N VAL A 36 -7.26 -8.12 14.60
CA VAL A 36 -7.12 -8.90 13.36
C VAL A 36 -6.42 -10.23 13.63
N THR A 37 -6.95 -11.31 13.08
CA THR A 37 -6.30 -12.62 13.14
C THR A 37 -5.20 -12.76 12.08
N LYS A 38 -4.30 -13.73 12.25
CA LYS A 38 -3.28 -14.06 11.24
C LYS A 38 -3.91 -14.34 9.87
N ASP A 39 -4.95 -15.17 9.82
CA ASP A 39 -5.55 -15.57 8.55
C ASP A 39 -6.27 -14.40 7.86
N GLU A 40 -6.95 -13.53 8.62
CA GLU A 40 -7.57 -12.32 8.08
C GLU A 40 -6.53 -11.32 7.57
N LEU A 41 -5.42 -11.13 8.31
CA LEU A 41 -4.32 -10.27 7.87
C LEU A 41 -3.74 -10.78 6.54
N LEU A 42 -3.42 -12.07 6.46
CA LEU A 42 -2.80 -12.66 5.27
C LEU A 42 -3.75 -12.69 4.08
N ALA A 43 -5.04 -12.98 4.30
CA ALA A 43 -6.05 -12.93 3.26
C ALA A 43 -6.31 -11.48 2.79
N GLY A 44 -6.37 -10.52 3.71
CA GLY A 44 -6.51 -9.10 3.41
C GLY A 44 -5.31 -8.57 2.62
N ALA A 45 -4.09 -8.83 3.07
CA ALA A 45 -2.87 -8.40 2.39
C ALA A 45 -2.81 -8.85 0.92
N LYS A 46 -3.25 -10.08 0.62
CA LYS A 46 -3.31 -10.62 -0.76
C LYS A 46 -4.37 -9.95 -1.64
N LYS A 47 -5.38 -9.28 -1.05
CA LYS A 47 -6.45 -8.58 -1.78
C LYS A 47 -6.08 -7.14 -2.13
N ILE A 48 -4.97 -6.62 -1.59
CA ILE A 48 -4.50 -5.29 -1.93
C ILE A 48 -4.00 -5.31 -3.38
N ASP A 49 -4.75 -4.68 -4.27
CA ASP A 49 -4.35 -4.43 -5.64
C ASP A 49 -4.01 -2.95 -5.84
N PHE A 50 -3.05 -2.70 -6.72
CA PHE A 50 -2.54 -1.36 -6.98
C PHE A 50 -2.88 -0.93 -8.41
N GLU A 51 -3.61 0.16 -8.51
CA GLU A 51 -3.68 0.96 -9.71
C GLU A 51 -2.40 1.81 -9.82
N HIS A 52 -1.94 2.02 -11.06
CA HIS A 52 -0.70 2.73 -11.34
C HIS A 52 -0.94 3.77 -12.44
N LYS A 53 -0.41 4.98 -12.25
CA LYS A 53 -0.35 6.03 -13.26
C LYS A 53 1.03 6.68 -13.25
N ALA A 54 1.57 6.95 -14.45
CA ALA A 54 2.67 7.90 -14.60
C ALA A 54 2.13 9.33 -14.45
N SER A 55 2.89 10.21 -13.82
CA SER A 55 2.52 11.61 -13.60
C SER A 55 2.42 12.42 -14.91
N THR A 56 3.32 12.19 -15.87
CA THR A 56 3.23 12.63 -17.27
C THR A 56 3.96 11.62 -18.18
N PRO A 57 3.75 11.63 -19.52
CA PRO A 57 4.51 10.77 -20.44
C PRO A 57 6.03 11.00 -20.45
N SER A 58 6.47 12.09 -19.83
CA SER A 58 7.86 12.57 -19.79
C SER A 58 8.44 12.66 -18.37
N ASP A 59 7.62 12.53 -17.33
CA ASP A 59 8.06 12.51 -15.94
C ASP A 59 8.19 11.07 -15.44
N ASP A 60 9.25 10.86 -14.67
CA ASP A 60 9.53 9.60 -14.01
C ASP A 60 8.82 9.47 -12.64
N ASP A 61 7.99 10.46 -12.26
CA ASP A 61 7.21 10.37 -11.03
C ASP A 61 6.03 9.41 -11.26
N GLU A 62 5.99 8.32 -10.50
CA GLU A 62 4.99 7.27 -10.60
C GLU A 62 4.06 7.31 -9.37
N TYR A 63 2.75 7.21 -9.61
CA TYR A 63 1.75 7.13 -8.54
C TYR A 63 1.13 5.73 -8.49
N TRP A 64 0.99 5.21 -7.27
CA TRP A 64 0.23 3.99 -7.01
C TRP A 64 -0.90 4.26 -6.04
N LEU A 65 -2.06 3.69 -6.33
CA LEU A 65 -3.26 3.83 -5.52
C LEU A 65 -3.80 2.45 -5.18
N ALA A 66 -4.13 2.22 -3.90
CA ALA A 66 -4.81 1.01 -3.44
C ALA A 66 -5.81 1.35 -2.35
N GLN A 67 -6.91 0.59 -2.28
CA GLN A 67 -7.83 0.63 -1.15
C GLN A 67 -7.44 -0.43 -0.11
N SER A 68 -7.39 -0.05 1.16
CA SER A 68 -7.17 -1.02 2.23
C SER A 68 -8.43 -1.89 2.45
N PRO A 69 -8.28 -3.21 2.57
CA PRO A 69 -9.39 -4.08 2.95
C PRO A 69 -9.76 -3.96 4.43
N PHE A 70 -8.96 -3.28 5.25
CA PHE A 70 -9.13 -3.22 6.71
C PHE A 70 -9.90 -1.98 7.17
N ASP A 71 -9.51 -0.80 6.70
CA ASP A 71 -10.14 0.46 7.09
C ASP A 71 -10.91 1.15 5.94
N GLN A 72 -10.96 0.50 4.76
CA GLN A 72 -11.63 0.97 3.55
C GLN A 72 -11.09 2.31 3.00
N LYS A 73 -9.95 2.81 3.52
CA LYS A 73 -9.32 4.04 3.03
C LYS A 73 -8.45 3.79 1.81
N TRP A 74 -8.21 4.86 1.07
CA TRP A 74 -7.40 4.89 -0.14
C TRP A 74 -6.00 5.42 0.17
N TYR A 75 -4.98 4.66 -0.21
CA TYR A 75 -3.58 4.95 0.05
C TYR A 75 -2.87 5.30 -1.25
N THR A 76 -2.36 6.53 -1.34
CA THR A 76 -1.57 6.99 -2.49
C THR A 76 -0.09 6.93 -2.15
N PHE A 77 0.69 6.26 -3.00
CA PHE A 77 2.15 6.23 -2.95
C PHE A 77 2.70 6.98 -4.17
N ALA A 78 3.81 7.70 -3.98
CA ALA A 78 4.49 8.42 -5.06
C ALA A 78 5.98 8.08 -5.04
N SER A 79 6.53 7.66 -6.17
CA SER A 79 7.97 7.52 -6.37
C SER A 79 8.45 8.80 -7.00
N LEU A 80 9.56 9.32 -6.47
CA LEU A 80 10.31 10.39 -7.10
C LEU A 80 11.41 9.77 -7.96
N PHE A 81 11.75 10.42 -9.06
CA PHE A 81 12.81 9.94 -9.96
C PHE A 81 14.08 9.46 -9.21
N CYS A 82 14.54 8.26 -9.54
CA CYS A 82 15.70 7.57 -8.94
C CYS A 82 15.59 7.19 -7.43
N ALA A 83 14.43 7.35 -6.78
CA ALA A 83 14.27 7.03 -5.35
C ALA A 83 13.93 5.55 -5.05
N GLY A 84 13.71 4.74 -6.09
CA GLY A 84 13.25 3.36 -5.94
C GLY A 84 11.75 3.28 -5.63
N TRP A 85 11.30 2.13 -5.14
CA TRP A 85 9.88 1.93 -4.81
C TRP A 85 9.49 2.72 -3.56
N PRO A 86 8.33 3.40 -3.56
CA PRO A 86 7.89 4.14 -2.40
C PRO A 86 7.52 3.19 -1.27
N ILE A 87 7.85 3.61 -0.04
CA ILE A 87 7.65 2.82 1.18
C ILE A 87 6.46 3.33 1.97
N ASP A 88 6.29 4.65 2.03
CA ASP A 88 5.24 5.31 2.80
C ASP A 88 4.22 5.99 1.88
N PRO A 89 2.92 5.94 2.22
CA PRO A 89 1.90 6.67 1.48
C PRO A 89 2.08 8.18 1.69
N VAL A 90 1.95 8.95 0.61
CA VAL A 90 1.93 10.42 0.63
C VAL A 90 0.56 10.96 1.02
N TYR A 91 -0.51 10.20 0.75
CA TYR A 91 -1.88 10.55 1.11
C TYR A 91 -2.67 9.32 1.58
N ILE A 92 -3.57 9.54 2.53
CA ILE A 92 -4.54 8.54 3.01
C ILE A 92 -5.92 9.22 3.03
N ASP A 93 -6.79 8.80 2.12
CA ASP A 93 -8.08 9.43 1.88
C ASP A 93 -9.23 8.50 2.29
N ASN A 94 -10.33 9.07 2.79
CA ASN A 94 -11.52 8.28 3.10
C ASN A 94 -12.28 7.85 1.84
N ASN A 95 -12.09 8.54 0.71
CA ASN A 95 -12.72 8.29 -0.57
C ASN A 95 -11.66 8.15 -1.65
N ARG A 96 -12.02 7.54 -2.79
CA ARG A 96 -11.14 7.50 -3.96
C ARG A 96 -10.78 8.93 -4.36
N PRO A 97 -9.49 9.29 -4.43
CA PRO A 97 -9.12 10.67 -4.65
C PRO A 97 -9.23 11.06 -6.12
N GLU A 98 -10.02 12.10 -6.43
CA GLU A 98 -10.23 12.60 -7.80
C GLU A 98 -8.91 12.96 -8.51
N ARG A 99 -7.90 13.41 -7.75
CA ARG A 99 -6.56 13.74 -8.28
C ARG A 99 -5.84 12.55 -8.92
N PHE A 100 -6.22 11.32 -8.57
CA PHE A 100 -5.66 10.13 -9.22
C PHE A 100 -6.39 9.83 -10.54
N ASP A 101 -7.64 10.26 -10.68
CA ASP A 101 -8.44 10.04 -11.89
C ASP A 101 -8.32 11.18 -12.90
N ALA A 102 -7.97 12.39 -12.46
CA ALA A 102 -7.67 13.52 -13.33
C ALA A 102 -6.50 13.21 -14.29
N ASP A 103 -6.68 13.57 -15.56
CA ASP A 103 -5.71 13.41 -16.66
C ASP A 103 -4.65 14.52 -16.67
#